data_AF-D6TLE8-F1
#
_entry.id   AF-D6TLE8-F1
#
_cell.length_a   1.000
_cell.length_b   1.000
_cell.length_c   1.000
_cell.angle_alpha   90.00
_cell.angle_beta   90.00
_cell.angle_gamma   90.00
#
_symmetry.space_group_name_H-M   'P 1'
#
loop_
_entity.id
_entity.type
_entity.pdbx_description
1 polymer ?
#
loop_
_entity_poly.entity_id
_entity_poly.type
_entity_poly.pdbx_seq_one_letter_code
_entity_poly.pdbx_strand_id
1 'polypeptide(L)'
;MYGVYHVLDELAESVRLLSHDVANKLAKHKQGYLAVSLPIILAMLKGQNKTLEEVLEENVKAEKPRGKEEKLEKEFGAKLTAQGIPVQYQVRCEHGRADIVTPDAIYEIKASLSRSTLHKAIAQVLLYRDCINPSAKAVVVGYPHRKEKVDVAMANRLNVEVIVCEESV
;
A
#
# COMPACT_ATOMS: atom_id res chain seq x y z
N MET A 1 23.98 25.61 -40.12
CA MET A 1 23.17 25.52 -38.89
C MET A 1 22.66 24.07 -38.77
N TYR A 2 23.57 23.10 -38.60
CA TYR A 2 23.31 21.64 -38.66
C TYR A 2 23.93 20.95 -37.43
N GLY A 3 23.53 21.34 -36.22
CA GLY A 3 24.19 20.85 -34.98
C GLY A 3 23.26 20.45 -33.84
N VAL A 4 21.94 20.65 -33.97
CA VAL A 4 21.00 20.44 -32.85
C VAL A 4 20.18 19.14 -33.01
N TYR A 5 19.90 18.72 -34.24
CA TYR A 5 19.12 17.50 -34.49
C TYR A 5 19.91 16.21 -34.23
N HIS A 6 21.22 16.19 -34.53
CA HIS A 6 22.04 14.99 -34.35
C HIS A 6 22.26 14.60 -32.88
N VAL A 7 22.32 15.59 -31.98
CA VAL A 7 22.49 15.35 -30.54
C VAL A 7 21.21 14.82 -29.91
N LEU A 8 20.04 15.22 -30.41
CA LEU A 8 18.75 14.76 -29.90
C LEU A 8 18.46 13.31 -30.30
N ASP A 9 18.85 12.91 -31.51
CA ASP A 9 18.70 11.52 -31.97
C ASP A 9 19.66 10.58 -31.21
N GLU A 10 20.92 10.96 -31.01
CA GLU A 10 21.86 10.18 -30.19
C GLU A 10 21.42 10.09 -28.71
N LEU A 11 20.80 11.14 -28.16
CA LEU A 11 20.21 11.11 -26.82
C LEU A 11 18.98 10.19 -26.77
N ALA A 12 18.13 10.22 -27.79
CA ALA A 12 16.94 9.39 -27.86
C ALA A 12 17.29 7.90 -28.02
N GLU A 13 18.30 7.58 -28.83
CA GLU A 13 18.83 6.23 -28.99
C GLU A 13 19.46 5.74 -27.67
N SER A 14 20.23 6.60 -26.99
CA SER A 14 20.85 6.29 -25.70
C SER A 14 19.82 6.09 -24.59
N VAL A 15 18.76 6.90 -24.54
CA VAL A 15 17.64 6.73 -23.61
C VAL A 15 16.84 5.47 -23.92
N ARG A 16 16.70 5.10 -25.20
CA ARG A 16 16.00 3.87 -25.62
C ARG A 16 16.81 2.62 -25.28
N LEU A 17 18.13 2.62 -25.46
CA LEU A 17 19.02 1.54 -25.07
C LEU A 17 19.15 1.42 -23.54
N LEU A 18 19.23 2.55 -22.84
CA LEU A 18 19.12 2.61 -21.37
C LEU A 18 17.78 2.03 -20.90
N SER A 19 16.68 2.31 -21.60
CA SER A 19 15.36 1.80 -21.21
C SER A 19 15.27 0.26 -21.27
N HIS A 20 15.96 -0.40 -22.20
CA HIS A 20 15.94 -1.85 -22.32
C HIS A 20 16.82 -2.53 -21.27
N ASP A 21 18.03 -2.02 -21.04
CA ASP A 21 18.94 -2.60 -20.04
C ASP A 21 18.44 -2.32 -18.61
N VAL A 22 17.87 -1.12 -18.39
CA VAL A 22 17.19 -0.76 -17.14
C VAL A 22 15.90 -1.54 -16.94
N ALA A 23 15.07 -1.74 -17.97
CA ALA A 23 13.87 -2.57 -17.87
C ALA A 23 14.23 -4.04 -17.57
N ASN A 24 15.29 -4.57 -18.17
CA ASN A 24 15.77 -5.94 -17.89
C ASN A 24 16.37 -6.07 -16.48
N LYS A 25 17.08 -5.05 -15.98
CA LYS A 25 17.59 -5.02 -14.59
C LYS A 25 16.46 -4.87 -13.56
N LEU A 26 15.47 -4.02 -13.84
CA LEU A 26 14.25 -3.88 -13.03
C LEU A 26 13.40 -5.16 -13.05
N ALA A 27 13.30 -5.85 -14.18
CA ALA A 27 12.60 -7.12 -14.31
C ALA A 27 13.28 -8.28 -13.57
N LYS A 28 14.60 -8.21 -13.33
CA LYS A 28 15.32 -9.15 -12.45
C LYS A 28 15.05 -8.90 -10.96
N HIS A 29 14.77 -7.66 -10.55
CA HIS A 29 14.45 -7.27 -9.16
C HIS A 29 12.94 -7.31 -8.85
N LYS A 30 12.28 -8.38 -9.29
CA LYS A 30 10.84 -8.55 -9.50
C LYS A 30 9.90 -8.49 -8.28
N GLN A 31 10.29 -7.93 -7.13
CA GLN A 31 9.47 -7.96 -5.91
C GLN A 31 9.28 -6.64 -5.15
N GLY A 32 9.70 -5.47 -5.68
CA GLY A 32 9.46 -4.21 -4.94
C GLY A 32 9.39 -2.90 -5.73
N TYR A 33 9.71 -2.89 -7.02
CA TYR A 33 10.04 -1.64 -7.72
C TYR A 33 8.92 -1.03 -8.59
N LEU A 34 7.72 -1.60 -8.60
CA LEU A 34 6.65 -1.16 -9.53
C LEU A 34 5.96 0.17 -9.18
N ALA A 35 6.40 0.90 -8.14
CA ALA A 35 5.73 2.12 -7.68
C ALA A 35 6.38 3.44 -8.12
N VAL A 36 7.56 3.45 -8.75
CA VAL A 36 8.25 4.70 -9.11
C VAL A 36 8.31 4.84 -10.64
N SER A 37 7.68 5.87 -11.17
CA SER A 37 7.67 6.11 -12.62
C SER A 37 9.07 6.53 -13.09
N LEU A 38 9.54 5.93 -14.19
CA LEU A 38 10.81 6.25 -14.85
C LEU A 38 11.11 7.77 -14.97
N PRO A 39 10.11 8.63 -15.27
CA PRO A 39 10.30 10.08 -15.32
C PRO A 39 10.77 10.71 -14.00
N ILE A 40 10.36 10.19 -12.85
CA ILE A 40 10.76 10.70 -11.53
C ILE A 40 12.23 10.38 -11.27
N ILE A 41 12.65 9.15 -11.57
CA ILE A 41 14.05 8.73 -11.44
C ILE A 41 14.94 9.55 -12.39
N LEU A 42 14.50 9.76 -13.63
CA LEU A 42 15.23 10.55 -14.62
C LEU A 42 15.31 12.04 -14.25
N ALA A 43 14.28 12.60 -13.60
CA ALA A 43 14.29 13.96 -13.08
C ALA A 43 15.22 14.12 -11.86
N MET A 44 15.32 13.10 -11.00
CA MET A 44 16.23 13.08 -9.84
C MET A 44 17.71 12.98 -10.26
N LEU A 45 18.01 12.26 -11.34
CA LEU A 45 19.35 12.17 -11.92
C LEU A 45 19.77 13.48 -12.62
N LYS A 46 18.82 14.29 -13.09
CA LYS A 46 19.11 15.61 -13.66
C LYS A 46 19.43 16.63 -12.56
N GLY A 47 20.70 16.70 -12.19
CA GLY A 47 21.24 17.74 -11.31
C GLY A 47 21.90 17.22 -10.04
N GLN A 48 21.81 15.92 -9.78
CA GLN A 48 22.53 15.24 -8.73
C GLN A 48 23.49 14.29 -9.43
N ASN A 49 24.80 14.44 -9.23
CA ASN A 49 25.85 13.63 -9.85
C ASN A 49 25.85 12.20 -9.27
N LYS A 50 24.67 11.56 -9.25
CA LYS A 50 24.37 10.26 -8.67
C LYS A 50 24.09 9.27 -9.80
N THR A 51 24.52 8.05 -9.59
CA THR A 51 24.20 6.92 -10.46
C THR A 51 22.76 6.44 -10.23
N LEU A 52 22.21 5.71 -11.20
CA LEU A 52 20.89 5.10 -11.07
C LEU A 52 20.86 4.16 -9.84
N GLU A 53 21.96 3.44 -9.62
CA GLU A 53 22.16 2.54 -8.49
C GLU A 53 22.11 3.29 -7.16
N GLU A 54 22.75 4.46 -7.03
CA GLU A 54 22.70 5.28 -5.81
C GLU A 54 21.30 5.85 -5.54
N VAL A 55 20.59 6.30 -6.57
CA VAL A 55 19.20 6.80 -6.44
C VAL A 55 18.26 5.66 -6.05
N LEU A 56 18.45 4.47 -6.61
CA LEU A 56 17.68 3.29 -6.23
C LEU A 56 18.03 2.86 -4.80
N GLU A 57 19.30 2.81 -4.42
CA GLU A 57 19.72 2.46 -3.06
C GLU A 57 19.25 3.46 -1.99
N GLU A 58 19.27 4.77 -2.26
CA GLU A 58 18.73 5.77 -1.35
C GLU A 58 17.22 5.63 -1.17
N ASN A 59 16.48 5.32 -2.24
CA ASN A 59 15.05 5.04 -2.16
C ASN A 59 14.77 3.70 -1.44
N VAL A 60 15.64 2.70 -1.58
CA VAL A 60 15.55 1.43 -0.84
C VAL A 60 15.89 1.62 0.64
N LYS A 61 16.80 2.53 0.97
CA LYS A 61 17.17 2.88 2.35
C LYS A 61 16.11 3.74 3.07
N ALA A 62 14.99 4.08 2.42
CA ALA A 62 13.98 5.02 2.93
C ALA A 62 12.64 4.41 3.41
N GLU A 63 12.45 3.09 3.44
CA GLU A 63 11.28 2.51 4.13
C GLU A 63 11.68 1.45 5.16
N LYS A 64 11.86 1.87 6.41
CA LYS A 64 11.74 0.94 7.54
C LYS A 64 10.39 0.23 7.42
N PRO A 65 10.30 -1.10 7.59
CA PRO A 65 9.02 -1.80 7.56
C PRO A 65 8.06 -1.15 8.56
N ARG A 66 6.89 -0.64 8.10
CA ARG A 66 5.95 0.10 8.95
C ARG A 66 5.12 -0.87 9.78
N GLY A 67 5.76 -1.56 10.73
CA GLY A 67 5.10 -2.34 11.77
C GLY A 67 4.28 -3.56 11.30
N LYS A 68 3.68 -4.26 12.27
CA LYS A 68 2.84 -5.46 12.02
C LYS A 68 1.53 -5.13 11.29
N GLU A 69 1.04 -3.90 11.43
CA GLU A 69 -0.23 -3.45 10.84
C GLU A 69 -0.13 -3.33 9.31
N GLU A 70 0.92 -2.67 8.80
CA GLU A 70 1.15 -2.56 7.35
C GLU A 70 1.37 -3.93 6.70
N LYS A 71 2.09 -4.83 7.39
CA LYS A 71 2.27 -6.21 6.92
C LYS A 71 0.92 -6.92 6.79
N LEU A 72 0.08 -6.85 7.82
CA LEU A 72 -1.25 -7.46 7.81
C LEU A 72 -2.14 -6.84 6.72
N GLU A 73 -2.11 -5.52 6.57
CA GLU A 73 -2.86 -4.82 5.51
C GLU A 73 -2.48 -5.35 4.12
N LYS A 74 -1.18 -5.38 3.80
CA LYS A 74 -0.70 -5.87 2.50
C LYS A 74 -1.06 -7.33 2.26
N GLU A 75 -0.86 -8.19 3.26
CA GLU A 75 -1.19 -9.62 3.14
C GLU A 75 -2.69 -9.85 2.99
N PHE A 76 -3.52 -9.13 3.74
CA PHE A 76 -4.96 -9.26 3.68
C PHE A 76 -5.53 -8.74 2.36
N GLY A 77 -5.09 -7.55 1.93
CA GLY A 77 -5.51 -7.01 0.63
C GLY A 77 -5.03 -7.87 -0.55
N ALA A 78 -3.85 -8.49 -0.46
CA ALA A 78 -3.39 -9.45 -1.45
C ALA A 78 -4.27 -10.70 -1.51
N LYS A 79 -4.74 -11.21 -0.36
CA LYS A 79 -5.69 -12.34 -0.30
C LYS A 79 -7.03 -12.00 -0.96
N LEU A 80 -7.58 -10.81 -0.69
CA LEU A 80 -8.81 -10.33 -1.34
C LEU A 80 -8.62 -10.21 -2.86
N THR A 81 -7.50 -9.62 -3.29
CA THR A 81 -7.17 -9.49 -4.71
C THR A 81 -7.06 -10.85 -5.40
N ALA A 82 -6.43 -11.84 -4.75
CA ALA A 82 -6.33 -13.21 -5.27
C ALA A 82 -7.69 -13.90 -5.40
N GLN A 83 -8.70 -13.46 -4.65
CA GLN A 83 -10.10 -13.90 -4.77
C GLN A 83 -10.88 -13.16 -5.86
N GLY A 84 -10.24 -12.25 -6.60
CA GLY A 84 -10.88 -11.44 -7.64
C GLY A 84 -11.62 -10.21 -7.11
N ILE A 85 -11.45 -9.85 -5.84
CA ILE A 85 -12.07 -8.67 -5.23
C ILE A 85 -11.18 -7.44 -5.51
N PRO A 86 -11.69 -6.37 -6.15
CA PRO A 86 -10.93 -5.15 -6.35
C PRO A 86 -10.62 -4.47 -5.01
N VAL A 87 -9.34 -4.16 -4.77
CA VAL A 87 -8.85 -3.56 -3.53
C VAL A 87 -8.26 -2.17 -3.80
N GLN A 88 -8.68 -1.20 -3.01
CA GLN A 88 -8.04 0.11 -2.89
C GLN A 88 -7.43 0.25 -1.49
N TYR A 89 -6.15 0.57 -1.41
CA TYR A 89 -5.45 0.78 -0.15
C TYR A 89 -5.51 2.25 0.25
N GLN A 90 -5.57 2.51 1.56
CA GLN A 90 -5.22 3.80 2.14
C GLN A 90 -6.06 4.97 1.56
N VAL A 91 -7.37 4.73 1.43
CA VAL A 91 -8.35 5.66 0.81
C VAL A 91 -8.66 6.82 1.74
N ARG A 92 -8.43 8.05 1.28
CA ARG A 92 -8.71 9.27 2.06
C ARG A 92 -10.21 9.62 2.05
N CYS A 93 -10.71 10.08 3.19
CA CYS A 93 -12.05 10.66 3.35
C CYS A 93 -12.02 11.81 4.38
N GLU A 94 -13.16 12.42 4.66
CA GLU A 94 -13.28 13.56 5.58
C GLU A 94 -12.86 13.22 7.03
N HIS A 95 -12.97 11.96 7.43
CA HIS A 95 -12.64 11.49 8.77
C HIS A 95 -11.27 10.82 8.89
N GLY A 96 -10.46 10.85 7.83
CA GLY A 96 -9.10 10.32 7.84
C GLY A 96 -8.81 9.43 6.65
N ARG A 97 -8.37 8.20 6.91
CA ARG A 97 -7.90 7.28 5.87
C ARG A 97 -8.29 5.85 6.24
N ALA A 98 -9.07 5.22 5.37
CA ALA A 98 -9.43 3.82 5.48
C ALA A 98 -8.31 2.93 4.94
N ASP A 99 -8.01 1.84 5.64
CA ASP A 99 -6.87 0.98 5.29
C ASP A 99 -7.12 0.21 4.00
N ILE A 100 -8.28 -0.44 3.87
CA ILE A 100 -8.70 -1.15 2.65
C ILE A 100 -10.16 -0.85 2.34
N VAL A 101 -10.44 -0.57 1.07
CA VAL A 101 -11.80 -0.40 0.52
C VAL A 101 -11.98 -1.35 -0.66
N THR A 102 -13.12 -2.02 -0.69
CA THR A 102 -13.61 -2.87 -1.78
C THR A 102 -15.01 -2.39 -2.19
N PRO A 103 -15.62 -2.91 -3.27
CA PRO A 103 -16.99 -2.54 -3.64
C PRO A 103 -18.01 -2.77 -2.52
N ASP A 104 -17.86 -3.86 -1.77
CA ASP A 104 -18.86 -4.33 -0.79
C ASP A 104 -18.50 -4.05 0.67
N ALA A 105 -17.25 -3.68 0.96
CA ALA A 105 -16.75 -3.59 2.33
C ALA A 105 -15.61 -2.58 2.50
N ILE A 106 -15.56 -1.98 3.70
CA ILE A 106 -14.48 -1.10 4.18
C ILE A 106 -13.87 -1.77 5.41
N TYR A 107 -12.54 -1.85 5.41
CA TYR A 107 -11.78 -2.58 6.41
C TYR A 107 -10.85 -1.65 7.17
N GLU A 108 -10.87 -1.76 8.49
CA GLU A 108 -9.87 -1.16 9.39
C GLU A 108 -8.96 -2.27 9.92
N ILE A 109 -7.65 -2.11 9.76
CA ILE A 109 -6.63 -3.09 10.13
C ILE A 109 -5.99 -2.70 11.46
N LYS A 110 -5.82 -3.67 12.37
CA LYS A 110 -5.11 -3.46 13.64
C LYS A 110 -4.11 -4.56 13.90
N ALA A 111 -2.87 -4.18 14.25
CA ALA A 111 -1.85 -5.13 14.67
C ALA A 111 -2.20 -5.94 15.94
N SER A 112 -3.14 -5.44 16.75
CA SER A 112 -3.65 -6.14 17.94
C SER A 112 -5.07 -5.65 18.26
N LEU A 113 -5.96 -6.59 18.56
CA LEU A 113 -7.35 -6.37 18.96
C LEU A 113 -7.48 -6.48 20.48
N SER A 114 -7.00 -5.46 21.20
CA SER A 114 -7.39 -5.25 22.60
C SER A 114 -8.76 -4.58 22.65
N ARG A 115 -9.38 -4.51 23.83
CA ARG A 115 -10.66 -3.81 24.00
C ARG A 115 -10.60 -2.35 23.49
N SER A 116 -9.53 -1.65 23.85
CA SER A 116 -9.35 -0.24 23.46
C SER A 116 -9.15 -0.07 21.96
N THR A 117 -8.31 -0.92 21.33
CA THR A 117 -8.06 -0.81 19.88
C THR A 117 -9.27 -1.26 19.07
N LEU A 118 -10.00 -2.29 19.52
CA LEU A 118 -11.24 -2.72 18.87
C LEU A 118 -12.31 -1.61 18.90
N HIS A 119 -12.51 -0.96 20.04
CA HIS A 119 -13.49 0.14 20.15
C HIS A 119 -13.14 1.31 19.21
N LYS A 120 -11.85 1.66 19.13
CA LYS A 120 -11.36 2.71 18.21
C LYS A 120 -11.56 2.30 16.75
N ALA A 121 -11.19 1.07 16.40
CA ALA A 121 -11.33 0.55 15.04
C ALA A 121 -12.80 0.52 14.60
N ILE A 122 -13.72 0.12 15.48
CA ILE A 122 -15.16 0.16 15.23
C ILE A 122 -15.62 1.60 14.91
N ALA A 123 -15.21 2.57 15.72
CA ALA A 123 -15.58 3.98 15.47
C ALA A 123 -15.01 4.47 14.13
N GLN A 124 -13.74 4.18 13.83
CA GLN A 124 -13.10 4.58 12.58
C GLN A 124 -13.80 3.96 11.36
N VAL A 125 -14.02 2.65 11.35
CA VAL A 125 -14.60 1.97 10.18
C VAL A 125 -16.04 2.42 9.93
N LEU A 126 -16.81 2.75 10.99
CA LEU A 126 -18.15 3.29 10.84
C LEU A 126 -18.15 4.70 10.24
N LEU A 127 -17.23 5.57 10.68
CA LEU A 127 -17.04 6.90 10.10
C LEU A 127 -16.60 6.82 8.63
N TYR A 128 -15.66 5.93 8.32
CA TYR A 128 -15.19 5.74 6.94
C TYR A 128 -16.29 5.18 6.04
N ARG A 129 -17.11 4.26 6.55
CA ARG A 129 -18.29 3.76 5.83
C ARG A 129 -19.24 4.89 5.48
N ASP A 130 -19.59 5.73 6.44
CA ASP A 130 -20.51 6.85 6.21
C ASP A 130 -20.01 7.81 5.12
N CYS A 131 -18.71 8.12 5.09
CA CYS A 131 -18.15 9.01 4.08
C CYS A 131 -17.94 8.36 2.70
N ILE A 132 -17.51 7.10 2.65
CA ILE A 132 -17.02 6.47 1.41
C ILE A 132 -18.14 5.71 0.70
N ASN A 133 -18.85 4.85 1.43
CA ASN A 133 -19.96 4.07 0.91
C ASN A 133 -20.86 3.62 2.08
N PRO A 134 -21.95 4.35 2.38
CA PRO A 134 -22.86 4.01 3.48
C PRO A 134 -23.47 2.60 3.40
N SER A 135 -23.52 2.02 2.19
CA SER A 135 -24.09 0.68 1.95
C SER A 135 -23.05 -0.44 2.09
N ALA A 136 -21.76 -0.14 2.21
CA ALA A 136 -20.72 -1.14 2.38
C ALA A 136 -20.77 -1.78 3.79
N LYS A 137 -20.27 -3.01 3.90
CA LYS A 137 -19.99 -3.61 5.21
C LYS A 137 -18.85 -2.89 5.91
N ALA A 138 -18.96 -2.76 7.23
CA ALA A 138 -17.88 -2.31 8.08
C ALA A 138 -17.17 -3.52 8.70
N VAL A 139 -15.86 -3.64 8.49
CA VAL A 139 -15.09 -4.80 8.93
C VAL A 139 -13.83 -4.36 9.69
N VAL A 140 -13.57 -4.98 10.84
CA VAL A 140 -12.30 -4.83 11.55
C VAL A 140 -11.49 -6.11 11.40
N VAL A 141 -10.22 -6.00 11.02
CA VAL A 141 -9.31 -7.13 10.85
C VAL A 141 -8.11 -6.95 11.76
N GLY A 142 -7.70 -8.01 12.48
CA GLY A 142 -6.53 -7.91 13.33
C GLY A 142 -6.16 -9.20 14.06
N TYR A 143 -5.01 -9.18 14.72
CA TYR A 143 -4.56 -10.27 15.59
C TYR A 143 -5.18 -10.16 16.98
N PRO A 144 -5.49 -11.29 17.66
CA PRO A 144 -6.03 -11.23 19.01
C PRO A 144 -4.99 -10.69 19.99
N HIS A 145 -5.41 -9.86 20.95
CA HIS A 145 -4.53 -9.43 22.03
C HIS A 145 -4.22 -10.59 22.98
N ARG A 146 -2.97 -10.72 23.41
CA ARG A 146 -2.51 -11.88 24.22
C ARG A 146 -3.21 -12.05 25.57
N LYS A 147 -3.73 -10.97 26.15
CA LYS A 147 -4.33 -10.97 27.50
C LYS A 147 -5.84 -10.78 27.51
N GLU A 148 -6.45 -10.48 26.36
CA GLU A 148 -7.84 -10.06 26.28
C GLU A 148 -8.54 -10.83 25.18
N LYS A 149 -9.75 -11.33 25.47
CA LYS A 149 -10.60 -11.90 24.42
C LYS A 149 -11.15 -10.78 23.55
N VAL A 150 -11.19 -11.02 22.24
CA VAL A 150 -11.83 -10.11 21.28
C VAL A 150 -13.35 -10.20 21.44
N ASP A 151 -14.00 -9.08 21.77
CA ASP A 151 -15.45 -9.01 21.95
C ASP A 151 -16.18 -8.85 20.61
N VAL A 152 -16.21 -9.94 19.84
CA VAL A 152 -16.89 -10.01 18.53
C VAL A 152 -18.40 -9.78 18.67
N ALA A 153 -19.00 -10.22 19.78
CA ALA A 153 -20.43 -10.04 20.03
C ALA A 153 -20.81 -8.56 20.15
N MET A 154 -19.95 -7.74 20.77
CA MET A 154 -20.15 -6.29 20.84
C MET A 154 -20.05 -5.64 19.46
N ALA A 155 -19.06 -5.99 18.64
CA ALA A 155 -18.93 -5.47 17.29
C ALA A 155 -20.14 -5.83 16.41
N ASN A 156 -20.61 -7.08 16.48
CA ASN A 156 -21.77 -7.54 15.72
C ASN A 156 -23.06 -6.78 16.09
N ARG A 157 -23.26 -6.42 17.36
CA ARG A 157 -24.41 -5.59 17.78
C ARG A 157 -24.41 -4.19 17.14
N LEU A 158 -23.24 -3.73 16.69
CA LEU A 158 -23.07 -2.45 15.99
C LEU A 158 -23.03 -2.62 14.46
N ASN A 159 -23.38 -3.81 13.95
CA ASN A 159 -23.27 -4.17 12.53
C ASN A 159 -21.84 -4.01 11.98
N VAL A 160 -20.84 -4.37 12.78
CA VAL A 160 -19.42 -4.42 12.37
C VAL A 160 -18.94 -5.86 12.46
N GLU A 161 -18.47 -6.40 11.34
CA GLU A 161 -17.85 -7.73 11.29
C GLU A 161 -16.42 -7.67 11.83
N VAL A 162 -15.97 -8.73 12.52
CA VAL A 162 -14.59 -8.83 13.01
C VAL A 162 -13.94 -10.10 12.48
N ILE A 163 -12.82 -9.94 11.77
CA ILE A 163 -11.98 -11.03 11.28
C ILE A 163 -10.74 -11.11 12.17
N VAL A 164 -10.65 -12.18 12.96
CA VAL A 164 -9.49 -12.45 13.80
C VAL A 164 -8.50 -13.29 13.00
N CYS A 165 -7.30 -12.75 12.76
CA CYS A 165 -6.22 -13.47 12.10
C CYS A 165 -5.35 -14.21 13.12
N GLU A 166 -4.74 -15.31 12.68
CA GLU A 166 -3.72 -16.03 13.45
C GLU A 166 -2.34 -15.42 13.14
N GLU A 167 -1.53 -15.11 14.17
CA GLU A 167 -0.13 -14.75 13.94
C GLU A 167 0.59 -15.98 13.40
N SER A 168 1.09 -15.92 12.17
CA SER A 168 2.00 -16.95 11.65
C SER A 168 3.27 -16.96 12.53
N VAL A 169 3.48 -18.07 13.24
CA VAL A 169 4.62 -18.32 14.13
C VAL A 169 5.93 -18.34 13.35
#